data_AF-A0A7V7QN12-F1
#
_entry.id   AF-A0A7V7QN12-F1
#
_cell.length_a   1.000
_cell.length_b   1.000
_cell.length_c   1.000
_cell.angle_alpha   90.00
_cell.angle_beta   90.00
_cell.angle_gamma   90.00
#
_symmetry.space_group_name_H-M   'P 1'
#
loop_
_entity.id
_entity.type
_entity.pdbx_description
1 polymer ?
#
loop_
_entity_poly.entity_id
_entity_poly.type
_entity_poly.pdbx_seq_one_letter_code
_entity_poly.pdbx_strand_id
1 'polypeptide(L)'
;MRISNIKALIQGSYYQSNKSQVKEAQKSGTITIKRSFNASRTLAQLASARTKSQVSAVERMVRAQLPAMKKQAGSEEAVRLMKYVIQKANAKRMALSKEERLDNNRKVAKSANNKKQEARFKSELIKRRMGRKRKEVVDALNAPDVFDKKKYDTFTIATQEEKANSFDVRCDSFGAVAQANKSVGAAIDTLL
;
A
#
# COMPACT_ATOMS: atom_id res chain seq x y z
N MET A 1 55.93 -39.15 54.38
CA MET A 1 54.88 -39.24 53.35
C MET A 1 53.52 -39.00 54.00
N ARG A 2 52.84 -37.89 53.66
CA ARG A 2 51.51 -37.53 54.18
C ARG A 2 50.47 -37.84 53.08
N ILE A 3 49.53 -38.74 53.37
CA ILE A 3 48.56 -39.35 52.43
C ILE A 3 47.33 -38.44 52.20
N SER A 4 47.34 -37.20 52.67
CA SER A 4 46.16 -36.32 52.69
C SER A 4 45.79 -35.65 51.36
N ASN A 5 46.63 -35.73 50.32
CA ASN A 5 46.47 -34.92 49.10
C ASN A 5 45.91 -35.66 47.87
N ILE A 6 45.58 -36.95 47.96
CA ILE A 6 45.06 -37.70 46.81
C ILE A 6 43.53 -37.51 46.65
N LYS A 7 42.79 -37.29 47.75
CA LYS A 7 41.34 -37.05 47.71
C LYS A 7 40.94 -35.74 47.02
N ALA A 8 41.79 -34.71 47.10
CA ALA A 8 41.54 -33.42 46.45
C ALA A 8 41.82 -33.43 44.93
N LEU A 9 42.67 -34.35 44.46
CA LEU A 9 43.01 -34.46 43.03
C LEU A 9 41.93 -35.19 42.21
N ILE A 10 41.17 -36.08 42.85
CA ILE A 10 40.14 -36.91 42.18
C ILE A 10 38.80 -36.17 42.08
N GLN A 11 38.50 -35.23 42.99
CA GLN A 11 37.26 -34.44 42.94
C GLN A 11 37.32 -33.20 42.02
N GLY A 12 38.52 -32.80 41.57
CA GLY A 12 38.70 -31.63 40.69
C GLY A 12 38.39 -31.87 39.21
N SER A 13 38.17 -33.12 38.77
CA SER A 13 38.08 -33.47 37.34
C SER A 13 36.69 -33.87 36.84
N TYR A 14 35.67 -33.94 37.71
CA TYR A 14 34.31 -34.35 37.32
C TYR A 14 33.26 -33.21 37.35
N TYR A 15 33.68 -31.96 37.48
CA TYR A 15 32.80 -30.79 37.39
C TYR A 15 33.10 -29.90 36.18
N GLN A 16 33.38 -30.51 35.03
CA GLN A 16 33.04 -29.85 33.75
C GLN A 16 31.60 -30.19 33.39
N SER A 17 30.65 -29.69 34.17
CA SER A 17 29.32 -29.47 33.62
C SER A 17 29.46 -28.29 32.66
N ASN A 18 29.67 -28.61 31.38
CA ASN A 18 29.37 -27.69 30.30
C ASN A 18 27.92 -27.28 30.49
N LYS A 19 27.69 -26.17 31.20
CA LYS A 19 26.49 -25.37 31.04
C LYS A 19 26.56 -24.88 29.61
N SER A 20 26.11 -25.73 28.69
CA SER A 20 25.62 -25.30 27.40
C SER A 20 24.63 -24.20 27.73
N GLN A 21 25.06 -22.95 27.57
CA GLN A 21 24.15 -21.82 27.54
C GLN A 21 23.16 -22.20 26.46
N VAL A 22 21.97 -22.63 26.89
CA VAL A 22 20.81 -22.71 26.02
C VAL A 22 20.71 -21.29 25.49
N LYS A 23 21.16 -21.08 24.25
CA LYS A 23 20.97 -19.82 23.56
C LYS A 23 19.47 -19.59 23.65
N GLU A 24 19.03 -18.63 24.45
CA GLU A 24 17.65 -18.21 24.46
C GLU A 24 17.31 -17.97 23.00
N ALA A 25 16.40 -18.78 22.45
CA ALA A 25 15.87 -18.55 21.12
C ALA A 25 15.38 -17.11 21.15
N GLN A 26 16.06 -16.22 20.42
CA GLN A 26 15.70 -14.80 20.37
C GLN A 26 14.22 -14.76 20.00
N LYS A 27 13.39 -14.40 20.98
CA LYS A 27 11.95 -14.27 20.77
C LYS A 27 11.79 -13.33 19.59
N SER A 28 11.17 -13.84 18.52
CA SER A 28 10.96 -13.18 17.24
C SER A 28 10.76 -11.67 17.43
N GLY A 29 11.67 -10.86 16.89
CA GLY A 29 11.64 -9.41 17.04
C GLY A 29 10.29 -8.85 16.60
N THR A 30 9.70 -7.98 17.43
CA THR A 30 8.46 -7.29 17.10
C THR A 30 8.74 -6.28 15.99
N ILE A 31 8.44 -6.64 14.75
CA ILE A 31 8.54 -5.71 13.61
C ILE A 31 7.40 -4.68 13.74
N THR A 32 7.74 -3.45 14.14
CA THR A 32 6.77 -2.35 14.18
C THR A 32 6.69 -1.70 12.79
N ILE A 33 5.72 -2.14 11.98
CA ILE A 33 5.47 -1.53 10.67
C ILE A 33 4.75 -0.19 10.87
N LYS A 34 5.45 0.92 10.60
CA LYS A 34 4.83 2.25 10.54
C LYS A 34 3.89 2.29 9.33
N ARG A 35 2.61 2.58 9.57
CA ARG A 35 1.62 2.71 8.50
C ARG A 35 1.64 4.15 7.98
N SER A 36 1.61 4.32 6.66
CA SER A 36 1.47 5.62 5.99
C SER A 36 0.10 5.70 5.31
N PHE A 37 -0.44 6.92 5.18
CA PHE A 37 -1.70 7.17 4.48
C PHE A 37 -1.45 8.04 3.26
N ASN A 38 -1.82 7.53 2.07
CA ASN A 38 -1.70 8.27 0.82
C ASN A 38 -3.05 8.91 0.45
N ALA A 39 -3.20 10.19 0.78
CA ALA A 39 -4.41 10.96 0.48
C ALA A 39 -4.67 11.03 -1.03
N SER A 40 -3.64 11.29 -1.83
CA SER A 40 -3.73 11.44 -3.29
C SER A 40 -4.33 10.20 -3.95
N ARG A 41 -3.85 9.02 -3.58
CA ARG A 41 -4.34 7.73 -4.10
C ARG A 41 -5.78 7.47 -3.69
N THR A 42 -6.14 7.75 -2.44
CA THR A 42 -7.51 7.54 -1.97
C THR A 42 -8.50 8.54 -2.57
N LEU A 43 -8.09 9.79 -2.83
CA LEU A 43 -8.88 10.77 -3.55
C LEU A 43 -9.03 10.42 -5.03
N ALA A 44 -8.00 9.86 -5.67
CA ALA A 44 -8.10 9.33 -7.03
C ALA A 44 -9.08 8.15 -7.11
N GLN A 45 -9.01 7.21 -6.15
CA GLN A 45 -10.00 6.13 -6.02
C GLN A 45 -11.41 6.69 -5.81
N LEU A 46 -11.54 7.70 -4.93
CA LEU A 46 -12.80 8.37 -4.69
C LEU A 46 -13.31 9.05 -5.97
N ALA A 47 -12.47 9.69 -6.77
CA ALA A 47 -12.83 10.31 -8.05
C ALA A 47 -13.31 9.25 -9.07
N SER A 48 -12.65 8.09 -9.14
CA SER A 48 -13.04 6.99 -10.01
C SER A 48 -14.40 6.35 -9.64
N ALA A 49 -14.79 6.42 -8.36
CA ALA A 49 -16.05 5.86 -7.87
C ALA A 49 -17.25 6.56 -8.53
N ARG A 50 -18.07 5.80 -9.25
CA ARG A 50 -19.23 6.32 -10.00
C ARG A 50 -20.52 6.29 -9.18
N THR A 51 -20.64 5.33 -8.27
CA THR A 51 -21.87 5.09 -7.51
C THR A 51 -21.71 5.46 -6.03
N LYS A 52 -22.83 5.71 -5.36
CA LYS A 52 -22.85 5.97 -3.91
C LYS A 52 -22.27 4.80 -3.10
N SER A 53 -22.54 3.56 -3.53
CA SER A 53 -22.02 2.35 -2.88
C SER A 53 -20.50 2.27 -2.95
N GLN A 54 -19.91 2.57 -4.11
CA GLN A 54 -18.45 2.64 -4.30
C GLN A 54 -17.83 3.73 -3.42
N VAL A 55 -18.45 4.92 -3.37
CA VAL A 55 -18.01 6.01 -2.50
C VAL A 55 -18.06 5.60 -1.01
N SER A 56 -19.11 4.92 -0.60
CA SER A 56 -19.25 4.41 0.78
C SER A 56 -18.29 3.25 1.08
N ALA A 57 -17.87 2.48 0.08
CA ALA A 57 -16.84 1.44 0.27
C ALA A 57 -15.47 2.09 0.55
N VAL A 58 -15.09 3.10 -0.24
CA VAL A 58 -13.85 3.88 -0.01
C VAL A 58 -13.89 4.57 1.36
N GLU A 59 -15.00 5.20 1.73
CA GLU A 59 -15.12 5.83 3.05
C GLU A 59 -14.97 4.80 4.19
N ARG A 60 -15.62 3.63 4.08
CA ARG A 60 -15.52 2.56 5.08
C ARG A 60 -14.08 2.06 5.22
N MET A 61 -13.37 1.88 4.12
CA MET A 61 -11.96 1.51 4.12
C MET A 61 -11.11 2.53 4.89
N VAL A 62 -11.28 3.83 4.60
CA VAL A 62 -10.54 4.89 5.30
C VAL A 62 -10.91 4.95 6.78
N ARG A 63 -12.19 4.81 7.13
CA ARG A 63 -12.64 4.78 8.53
C ARG A 63 -12.08 3.58 9.30
N ALA A 64 -11.97 2.41 8.68
CA ALA A 64 -11.42 1.21 9.30
C ALA A 64 -9.93 1.36 9.63
N GLN A 65 -9.18 2.12 8.82
CA GLN A 65 -7.75 2.39 9.06
C GLN A 65 -7.52 3.42 10.17
N LEU A 66 -8.51 4.27 10.46
CA LEU A 66 -8.38 5.45 11.31
C LEU A 66 -8.01 5.13 12.78
N PRO A 67 -8.57 4.10 13.44
CA PRO A 67 -8.18 3.71 14.80
C PRO A 67 -6.73 3.23 14.88
N ALA A 68 -6.26 2.50 13.87
CA ALA A 68 -4.89 2.00 13.84
C ALA A 68 -3.89 3.17 13.69
N MET A 69 -4.20 4.13 12.81
CA MET A 69 -3.36 5.31 12.62
C MET A 69 -3.30 6.18 13.88
N LYS A 70 -4.44 6.42 14.55
CA LYS A 70 -4.47 7.20 15.82
C LYS A 70 -3.57 6.66 16.93
N LYS A 71 -3.30 5.36 16.95
CA LYS A 71 -2.46 4.72 17.98
C LYS A 71 -0.97 4.84 17.67
N GLN A 72 -0.60 5.26 16.46
CA GLN A 72 0.79 5.40 16.04
C GLN A 72 1.33 6.79 16.45
N ALA A 73 2.49 6.82 17.09
CA ALA A 73 3.17 8.08 17.45
C ALA A 73 3.54 8.89 16.19
N GLY A 74 3.31 10.21 16.23
CA GLY A 74 3.63 11.13 15.12
C GLY A 74 2.68 11.04 13.91
N SER A 75 1.50 10.44 14.05
CA SER A 75 0.55 10.20 12.94
C SER A 75 -0.52 11.28 12.75
N GLU A 76 -0.43 12.41 13.47
CA GLU A 76 -1.49 13.42 13.53
C GLU A 76 -1.86 13.99 12.15
N GLU A 77 -0.85 14.26 11.33
CA GLU A 77 -1.04 14.74 9.96
C GLU A 77 -1.75 13.70 9.10
N ALA A 78 -1.35 12.42 9.19
CA ALA A 78 -2.01 11.34 8.48
C ALA A 78 -3.47 11.19 8.91
N VAL A 79 -3.78 11.29 10.21
CA VAL A 79 -5.15 11.28 10.72
C VAL A 79 -5.95 12.48 10.19
N ARG A 80 -5.34 13.65 10.08
CA ARG A 80 -5.95 14.85 9.49
C ARG A 80 -6.28 14.64 8.01
N LEU A 81 -5.36 14.04 7.24
CA LEU A 81 -5.60 13.70 5.84
C LEU A 81 -6.72 12.67 5.67
N MET A 82 -6.77 11.64 6.51
CA MET A 82 -7.85 10.66 6.47
C MET A 82 -9.22 11.31 6.73
N LYS A 83 -9.31 12.21 7.71
CA LYS A 83 -10.53 12.99 7.97
C LYS A 83 -10.92 13.86 6.78
N TYR A 84 -9.95 14.49 6.12
CA TYR A 84 -10.17 15.28 4.91
C TYR A 84 -10.75 14.43 3.77
N VAL A 85 -10.20 13.24 3.52
CA VAL A 85 -10.70 12.30 2.51
C VAL A 85 -12.14 11.86 2.82
N ILE A 86 -12.45 11.60 4.10
CA ILE A 86 -13.82 11.27 4.53
C ILE A 86 -14.79 12.42 4.24
N GLN A 87 -14.40 13.68 4.50
CA GLN A 87 -15.23 14.85 4.19
C GLN A 87 -15.51 14.95 2.69
N LYS A 88 -14.48 14.76 1.85
CA LYS A 88 -14.63 14.73 0.38
C LYS A 88 -15.54 13.60 -0.08
N ALA A 89 -15.44 12.42 0.53
CA ALA A 89 -16.33 11.28 0.23
C ALA A 89 -17.79 11.61 0.54
N ASN A 90 -18.07 12.26 1.67
CA ASN A 90 -19.42 12.71 2.04
C ASN A 90 -19.96 13.76 1.06
N ALA A 91 -19.14 14.75 0.70
CA ALA A 91 -19.51 15.77 -0.28
C ALA A 91 -19.85 15.14 -1.65
N LYS A 92 -19.05 14.18 -2.11
CA LYS A 92 -19.32 13.43 -3.34
C LYS A 92 -20.63 12.64 -3.27
N ARG A 93 -20.90 11.94 -2.16
CA ARG A 93 -22.16 11.20 -1.96
C ARG A 93 -23.38 12.11 -2.04
N MET A 94 -23.31 13.29 -1.43
CA MET A 94 -24.38 14.29 -1.49
C MET A 94 -24.59 14.83 -2.91
N ALA A 95 -23.51 15.04 -3.65
CA ALA A 95 -23.59 15.45 -5.06
C ALA A 95 -24.26 14.36 -5.92
N LEU A 96 -23.90 13.09 -5.74
CA LEU A 96 -24.53 11.96 -6.43
C LEU A 96 -26.03 11.86 -6.09
N SER A 97 -26.43 12.09 -4.84
CA SER A 97 -27.85 12.12 -4.44
C SER A 97 -28.63 13.23 -5.17
N LYS A 98 -28.05 14.42 -5.31
CA LYS A 98 -28.65 15.53 -6.08
C LYS A 98 -28.76 15.18 -7.58
N GLU A 99 -27.74 14.52 -8.14
CA GLU A 99 -27.77 14.06 -9.54
C GLU A 99 -28.85 13.00 -9.79
N GLU A 100 -29.02 12.05 -8.87
CA GLU A 100 -30.07 11.03 -8.94
C GLU A 100 -31.47 11.64 -8.86
N ARG A 101 -31.69 12.63 -7.98
CA ARG A 101 -32.96 13.36 -7.91
C ARG A 101 -33.28 14.05 -9.24
N LEU A 102 -32.29 14.70 -9.87
CA LEU A 102 -32.49 15.31 -11.19
C LEU A 102 -32.74 14.28 -12.29
N ASP A 103 -32.07 13.12 -12.24
CA ASP A 103 -32.30 12.03 -13.20
C ASP A 103 -33.73 11.48 -13.07
N ASN A 104 -34.22 11.32 -11.83
CA ASN A 104 -35.59 10.90 -11.56
C ASN A 104 -36.61 11.95 -12.05
N ASN A 105 -36.38 13.24 -11.75
CA ASN A 105 -37.24 14.31 -12.25
C ASN A 105 -37.26 14.37 -13.79
N ARG A 106 -36.12 14.10 -14.45
CA ARG A 106 -36.05 13.96 -15.91
C ARG A 106 -36.93 12.81 -16.39
N LYS A 107 -36.86 11.64 -15.74
CA LYS A 107 -37.69 10.47 -16.09
C LYS A 107 -39.18 10.75 -15.93
N VAL A 108 -39.57 11.44 -14.85
CA VAL A 108 -40.96 11.85 -14.62
C VAL A 108 -41.44 12.85 -15.69
N ALA A 109 -40.62 13.85 -16.04
CA ALA A 109 -40.94 14.78 -17.11
C ALA A 109 -41.09 14.07 -18.47
N LYS A 110 -40.24 13.07 -18.73
CA LYS A 110 -40.31 12.23 -19.93
C LYS A 110 -41.59 11.40 -19.97
N SER A 111 -41.97 10.76 -18.85
CA SER A 111 -43.23 10.00 -18.79
C SER A 111 -44.47 10.88 -18.91
N ALA A 112 -44.38 12.15 -18.48
CA ALA A 112 -45.42 13.15 -18.66
C ALA A 112 -45.40 13.83 -20.04
N ASN A 113 -44.57 13.36 -20.99
CA ASN A 113 -44.38 13.95 -22.33
C ASN A 113 -44.01 15.45 -22.34
N ASN A 114 -43.44 15.97 -21.25
CA ASN A 114 -43.04 17.37 -21.16
C ASN A 114 -41.61 17.58 -21.67
N LYS A 115 -41.48 17.70 -23.01
CA LYS A 115 -40.19 17.82 -23.72
C LYS A 115 -39.33 19.01 -23.24
N LYS A 116 -39.95 20.15 -22.95
CA LYS A 116 -39.24 21.37 -22.51
C LYS A 116 -38.60 21.15 -21.14
N GLN A 117 -39.31 20.52 -20.22
CA GLN A 117 -38.81 20.26 -18.88
C GLN A 117 -37.78 19.12 -18.87
N GLU A 118 -37.96 18.09 -19.70
CA GLU A 118 -36.96 17.04 -19.89
C GLU A 118 -35.61 17.60 -20.37
N ALA A 119 -35.62 18.47 -21.40
CA ALA A 119 -34.42 19.11 -21.93
C ALA A 119 -33.70 19.96 -20.87
N ARG A 120 -34.47 20.72 -20.05
CA ARG A 120 -33.92 21.50 -18.92
C ARG A 120 -33.19 20.59 -17.94
N PHE A 121 -33.84 19.53 -17.44
CA PHE A 121 -33.23 18.60 -16.49
C PHE A 121 -32.01 17.87 -17.09
N LYS A 122 -32.06 17.49 -18.37
CA LYS A 122 -30.92 16.90 -19.08
C LYS A 122 -29.71 17.84 -19.09
N SER A 123 -29.91 19.10 -19.45
CA SER A 123 -28.84 20.10 -19.48
C SER A 123 -28.24 20.38 -18.10
N GLU A 124 -29.09 20.49 -17.06
CA GLU A 124 -28.64 20.71 -15.69
C GLU A 124 -27.83 19.53 -15.16
N LEU A 125 -28.28 18.30 -15.42
CA LEU A 125 -27.60 17.09 -15.01
C LEU A 125 -26.21 16.95 -15.65
N ILE A 126 -26.06 17.32 -16.93
CA ILE A 126 -24.74 17.36 -17.60
C ILE A 126 -23.84 18.39 -16.93
N LYS A 127 -24.34 19.62 -16.70
CA LYS A 127 -23.58 20.69 -16.03
C LYS A 127 -23.10 20.26 -14.65
N ARG A 128 -23.96 19.64 -13.84
CA ARG A 128 -23.60 19.15 -12.49
C ARG A 128 -22.57 18.02 -12.54
N ARG A 129 -22.75 17.03 -13.43
CA ARG A 129 -21.78 15.93 -13.60
C ARG A 129 -20.41 16.44 -14.00
N MET A 130 -20.33 17.36 -14.96
CA MET A 130 -19.07 17.92 -15.42
C MET A 130 -18.41 18.77 -14.33
N GLY A 131 -19.17 19.62 -13.65
CA GLY A 131 -18.68 20.42 -12.53
C GLY A 131 -18.14 19.55 -11.39
N ARG A 132 -18.85 18.47 -11.04
CA ARG A 132 -18.39 17.51 -10.03
C ARG A 132 -17.10 16.80 -10.46
N LYS A 133 -17.05 16.21 -11.66
CA LYS A 133 -15.87 15.50 -12.16
C LYS A 133 -14.63 16.40 -12.16
N ARG A 134 -14.76 17.66 -12.60
CA ARG A 134 -13.65 18.62 -12.57
C ARG A 134 -13.15 18.86 -11.14
N LYS A 135 -14.07 19.10 -10.19
CA LYS A 135 -13.70 19.28 -8.77
C LYS A 135 -13.00 18.05 -8.20
N GLU A 136 -13.50 16.85 -8.50
CA GLU A 136 -12.90 15.59 -8.04
C GLU A 136 -11.48 15.38 -8.58
N VAL A 137 -11.24 15.70 -9.86
CA VAL A 137 -9.89 15.63 -10.46
C VAL A 137 -8.96 16.65 -9.81
N VAL A 138 -9.40 17.90 -9.64
CA VAL A 138 -8.60 18.95 -9.00
C VAL A 138 -8.27 18.57 -7.55
N ASP A 139 -9.25 18.06 -6.80
CA ASP A 139 -9.04 17.60 -5.43
C ASP A 139 -8.03 16.44 -5.34
N ALA A 140 -8.03 15.53 -6.32
CA ALA A 140 -7.06 14.43 -6.37
C ALA A 140 -5.65 14.89 -6.75
N LEU A 141 -5.51 15.89 -7.63
CA LEU A 141 -4.22 16.46 -8.03
C LEU A 141 -3.60 17.36 -6.95
N ASN A 142 -4.44 18.14 -6.26
CA ASN A 142 -4.04 19.03 -5.18
C ASN A 142 -4.15 18.37 -3.80
N ALA A 143 -4.16 17.04 -3.78
CA ALA A 143 -4.22 16.29 -2.54
C ALA A 143 -3.03 16.69 -1.64
N PRO A 144 -3.28 17.07 -0.38
CA PRO A 144 -2.20 17.37 0.53
C PRO A 144 -1.42 16.07 0.78
N ASP A 145 -0.13 16.09 0.45
CA ASP A 145 0.79 14.98 0.69
C ASP A 145 1.48 15.20 2.05
N VAL A 146 1.71 14.13 2.81
CA VAL A 146 2.53 14.19 4.05
C VAL A 146 4.01 14.29 3.69
N PHE A 147 4.37 13.79 2.51
CA PHE A 147 5.74 13.84 2.04
C PHE A 147 5.89 15.09 1.19
N ASP A 148 6.52 16.12 1.76
CA ASP A 148 7.16 17.15 0.95
C ASP A 148 7.89 16.46 -0.20
N LYS A 149 7.66 16.91 -1.44
CA LYS A 149 8.32 16.37 -2.65
C LYS A 149 9.86 16.38 -2.58
N LYS A 150 10.43 16.98 -1.51
CA LYS A 150 11.86 17.10 -1.22
C LYS A 150 12.35 16.21 -0.07
N LYS A 151 11.47 15.49 0.65
CA LYS A 151 11.84 14.58 1.72
C LYS A 151 11.59 13.15 1.25
N TYR A 152 12.55 12.61 0.52
CA TYR A 152 12.65 11.17 0.38
C TYR A 152 12.77 10.59 1.80
N ASP A 153 11.89 9.68 2.17
CA ASP A 153 12.14 8.78 3.28
C ASP A 153 13.43 8.04 2.94
N THR A 154 14.57 8.49 3.45
CA THR A 154 15.75 7.64 3.60
C THR A 154 15.34 6.53 4.55
N PHE A 155 14.77 5.47 4.00
CA PHE A 155 14.80 4.16 4.61
C PHE A 155 16.27 3.76 4.66
N THR A 156 16.96 4.14 5.73
CA THR A 156 18.16 3.42 6.15
C THR A 156 17.67 2.05 6.59
N ILE A 157 17.59 1.12 5.65
CA ILE A 157 17.77 -0.29 5.96
C ILE A 157 19.16 -0.31 6.58
N ALA A 158 19.24 -0.45 7.90
CA ALA A 158 20.50 -0.80 8.52
C ALA A 158 20.90 -2.11 7.85
N THR A 159 21.87 -2.05 6.94
CA THR A 159 22.62 -3.19 6.48
C THR A 159 23.16 -3.82 7.76
N GLN A 160 22.51 -4.88 8.23
CA GLN A 160 23.23 -5.84 9.04
C GLN A 160 24.38 -6.29 8.16
N GLU A 161 25.60 -6.01 8.59
CA GLU A 161 26.80 -6.57 8.00
C GLU A 161 26.63 -8.09 7.99
N GLU A 162 26.20 -8.62 6.86
CA GLU A 162 26.29 -10.04 6.58
C GLU A 162 27.79 -10.33 6.53
N LYS A 163 28.31 -10.84 7.65
CA LYS A 163 29.56 -11.61 7.64
C LYS A 163 29.37 -12.68 6.58
N ALA A 164 30.02 -12.49 5.44
CA ALA A 164 30.05 -13.40 4.33
C ALA A 164 30.67 -14.73 4.79
N ASN A 165 29.83 -15.65 5.24
CA ASN A 165 30.17 -17.06 5.22
C ASN A 165 29.79 -17.55 3.82
N SER A 166 30.80 -17.62 2.95
CA SER A 166 30.68 -18.18 1.61
C SER A 166 30.22 -19.64 1.71
N PHE A 167 28.98 -19.91 1.34
CA PHE A 167 28.55 -21.26 0.99
C PHE A 167 29.00 -21.53 -0.44
N ASP A 168 30.00 -22.39 -0.59
CA ASP A 168 30.57 -22.79 -1.87
C ASP A 168 29.62 -23.78 -2.56
N VAL A 169 28.72 -23.27 -3.40
CA VAL A 169 27.86 -24.10 -4.24
C VAL A 169 28.68 -24.52 -5.46
N ARG A 170 29.21 -25.75 -5.42
CA ARG A 170 29.81 -26.39 -6.59
C ARG A 170 28.74 -26.63 -7.65
N CYS A 171 28.79 -25.85 -8.72
CA CYS A 171 28.06 -26.14 -9.96
C CYS A 171 28.95 -27.00 -10.85
N ASP A 172 28.61 -28.28 -11.02
CA ASP A 172 29.28 -29.16 -11.98
C ASP A 172 28.99 -28.67 -13.40
N SER A 173 30.05 -28.26 -14.10
CA SER A 173 30.01 -27.88 -15.51
C SER A 173 30.00 -29.13 -16.39
N PHE A 174 28.87 -29.46 -17.00
CA PHE A 174 28.86 -30.35 -18.17
C PHE A 174 29.11 -29.52 -19.43
N GLY A 175 30.32 -29.64 -19.97
CA GLY A 175 30.70 -29.05 -21.24
C GLY A 175 30.06 -29.80 -22.42
N ALA A 176 29.43 -29.05 -23.33
CA ALA A 176 29.08 -29.52 -24.66
C ALA A 176 29.56 -28.50 -25.70
N VAL A 177 30.74 -28.83 -26.23
CA VAL A 177 31.34 -28.56 -27.54
C VAL A 177 30.62 -27.57 -28.49
N ALA A 178 31.41 -26.59 -28.94
CA ALA A 178 31.09 -25.60 -29.95
C ALA A 178 30.83 -26.19 -31.35
N GLN A 179 29.88 -25.59 -32.07
CA GLN A 179 30.02 -25.37 -33.51
C GLN A 179 29.49 -23.98 -33.87
N ALA A 180 30.44 -23.12 -34.27
CA ALA A 180 30.18 -21.86 -34.94
C ALA A 180 29.81 -22.15 -36.40
N ASN A 181 28.74 -21.51 -36.92
CA ASN A 181 28.61 -21.22 -38.35
C ASN A 181 27.72 -19.99 -38.60
N LYS A 182 28.40 -18.92 -39.01
CA LYS A 182 28.07 -17.89 -40.01
C LYS A 182 26.69 -17.20 -40.03
N SER A 183 26.80 -15.88 -39.92
CA SER A 183 25.95 -14.83 -40.51
C SER A 183 25.41 -15.16 -41.91
N VAL A 184 24.17 -14.73 -42.20
CA VAL A 184 23.74 -13.84 -43.31
C VAL A 184 22.21 -13.73 -43.24
N GLY A 185 21.70 -12.50 -43.34
CA GLY A 185 20.30 -12.17 -43.06
C GLY A 185 19.28 -12.58 -44.11
N ALA A 186 18.00 -12.35 -43.76
CA ALA A 186 16.90 -12.06 -44.67
C ALA A 186 15.69 -11.67 -43.82
N ALA A 187 14.98 -10.64 -44.27
CA ALA A 187 13.71 -10.20 -43.73
C ALA A 187 12.61 -11.26 -43.91
N ILE A 188 11.68 -11.34 -42.95
CA ILE A 188 10.28 -11.78 -43.13
C ILE A 188 9.50 -10.97 -42.09
N ASP A 189 9.01 -9.79 -42.43
CA ASP A 189 7.75 -9.54 -43.12
C ASP A 189 6.51 -9.85 -42.27
N THR A 190 5.71 -8.81 -42.15
CA THR A 190 4.40 -8.71 -41.51
C THR A 190 3.41 -9.68 -42.10
N LEU A 191 2.66 -10.42 -41.27
CA LEU A 191 1.35 -10.94 -41.65
C LEU A 191 0.39 -10.97 -40.45
N LEU A 192 -0.66 -10.14 -40.60
CA LEU A 192 -2.08 -10.33 -40.25
C LEU A 192 -2.45 -10.80 -38.83
#